data_AF-A0A8K0KNC3-F1
#
_entry.id   AF-A0A8K0KNC3-F1
#
_cell.length_a   1.000
_cell.length_b   1.000
_cell.length_c   1.000
_cell.angle_alpha   90.00
_cell.angle_beta   90.00
_cell.angle_gamma   90.00
#
_symmetry.space_group_name_H-M   'P 1'
#
loop_
_entity.id
_entity.type
_entity.pdbx_description
1 polymer ?
#
loop_
_entity_poly.entity_id
_entity_poly.type
_entity_poly.pdbx_seq_one_letter_code
_entity_poly.pdbx_strand_id
1 'polypeptide(L)'
;MNSDHEVILFDTAVRWLSKGNVVGRVLELNNDIKQFLEIEGKHEFMSNFIDETWIQRVAYLSDILDQLNKLNLKLQEENQTSYEKKKPVVIIYSIWEL
;
A
#
# COMPACT_ATOMS: atom_id res chain seq x y z
N MET A 1 -0.67 18.87 24.40
CA MET A 1 -1.29 19.13 23.07
C MET A 1 -0.32 18.76 21.94
N ASN A 2 0.25 17.55 21.97
CA ASN A 2 1.16 17.05 20.93
C ASN A 2 0.74 15.64 20.42
N SER A 3 -0.33 15.07 20.98
CA SER A 3 -0.78 13.70 20.71
C SER A 3 -1.57 13.56 19.41
N ASP A 4 -2.29 14.61 19.01
CA ASP A 4 -3.28 14.50 17.95
C ASP A 4 -2.62 14.50 16.56
N HIS A 5 -1.44 15.12 16.44
CA HIS A 5 -0.70 15.17 15.18
C HIS A 5 0.12 13.90 14.93
N GLU A 6 0.64 13.24 15.97
CA GLU A 6 1.34 11.96 15.85
C GLU A 6 0.41 10.83 15.39
N VAL A 7 -0.81 10.77 15.93
CA VAL A 7 -1.82 9.77 15.52
C VAL A 7 -2.23 9.97 14.06
N ILE A 8 -2.48 11.22 13.64
CA ILE A 8 -2.84 11.54 12.25
C ILE A 8 -1.70 11.16 11.29
N LEU A 9 -0.44 11.45 11.65
CA LEU A 9 0.72 11.08 10.84
C LEU A 9 0.89 9.56 10.76
N PHE A 10 0.67 8.84 11.86
CA PHE A 10 0.76 7.39 11.92
C PHE A 10 -0.31 6.70 11.07
N ASP A 11 -1.58 7.07 11.23
CA ASP A 11 -2.69 6.52 10.45
C ASP A 11 -2.53 6.83 8.96
N THR A 12 -2.01 8.02 8.65
CA THR A 12 -1.65 8.39 7.29
C THR A 12 -0.54 7.47 6.77
N ALA A 13 0.58 7.31 7.47
CA ALA A 13 1.66 6.42 7.01
C ALA A 13 1.20 4.97 6.78
N VAL A 14 0.41 4.40 7.70
CA VAL A 14 -0.15 3.05 7.57
C VAL A 14 -1.11 2.93 6.37
N ARG A 15 -1.97 3.93 6.16
CA ARG A 15 -2.89 3.99 5.02
C ARG A 15 -2.17 4.15 3.69
N TRP A 16 -1.07 4.90 3.65
CA TRP A 16 -0.25 5.07 2.45
C TRP A 16 0.54 3.79 2.12
N LEU A 17 1.09 3.11 3.13
CA LEU A 17 1.73 1.79 2.99
C LEU A 17 0.76 0.76 2.39
N SER A 18 -0.45 0.68 2.91
CA SER A 18 -1.50 -0.20 2.39
C SER A 18 -1.85 0.14 0.93
N LYS A 19 -2.01 1.43 0.60
CA LYS A 19 -2.33 1.88 -0.76
C LYS A 19 -1.23 1.54 -1.78
N GLY A 20 0.05 1.70 -1.44
CA GLY A 20 1.15 1.30 -2.32
C GLY A 20 1.17 -0.20 -2.59
N ASN A 21 0.88 -1.01 -1.57
CA ASN A 21 0.87 -2.47 -1.68
C ASN A 21 -0.30 -3.00 -2.54
N VAL A 22 -1.45 -2.29 -2.51
CA VAL A 22 -2.61 -2.61 -3.36
C VAL A 22 -2.28 -2.39 -4.84
N VAL A 23 -1.56 -1.32 -5.19
CA VAL A 23 -1.22 -1.01 -6.59
C VAL A 23 -0.33 -2.10 -7.20
N GLY A 24 0.71 -2.54 -6.48
CA GLY A 24 1.56 -3.65 -6.93
C GLY A 24 0.78 -4.94 -7.14
N ARG A 25 -0.11 -5.29 -6.19
CA ARG A 25 -0.95 -6.49 -6.31
C ARG A 25 -1.91 -6.45 -7.50
N VAL A 26 -2.46 -5.29 -7.82
CA VAL A 26 -3.35 -5.10 -8.99
C VAL A 26 -2.59 -5.33 -10.31
N LEU A 27 -1.30 -4.98 -10.37
CA LEU A 27 -0.46 -5.27 -11.53
C LEU A 27 -0.10 -6.76 -11.63
N GLU A 28 0.20 -7.42 -10.51
CA GLU A 28 0.46 -8.87 -10.49
C GLU A 28 -0.74 -9.68 -10.98
N LEU A 29 -1.95 -9.29 -10.53
CA LEU A 29 -3.21 -9.97 -10.86
C LEU A 29 -3.87 -9.41 -12.13
N ASN A 30 -3.13 -8.68 -12.97
CA ASN A 30 -3.69 -7.97 -14.13
C ASN A 30 -4.49 -8.89 -15.07
N ASN A 31 -4.04 -10.14 -15.27
CA ASN A 31 -4.76 -11.14 -16.07
C ASN A 31 -6.02 -11.66 -15.37
N ASP A 32 -5.94 -11.97 -14.08
CA ASP A 32 -7.07 -12.47 -13.31
C ASP A 32 -8.17 -11.41 -13.18
N ILE A 33 -7.78 -10.14 -12.99
CA ILE A 33 -8.69 -8.99 -12.95
C ILE A 33 -9.35 -8.78 -14.32
N LYS A 34 -8.61 -8.92 -15.43
CA LYS A 34 -9.20 -8.87 -16.77
C LYS A 34 -10.29 -9.93 -16.95
N GLN A 35 -9.99 -11.18 -16.59
CA GLN A 35 -10.95 -12.28 -16.70
C GLN A 35 -12.17 -12.05 -15.80
N PHE A 36 -11.96 -11.58 -14.57
CA PHE A 36 -13.05 -11.23 -13.66
C PHE A 36 -13.94 -10.11 -14.22
N LEU A 37 -13.36 -9.03 -14.74
CA LEU A 37 -14.11 -7.92 -15.34
C LEU A 37 -14.89 -8.34 -16.59
N GLU A 38 -14.36 -9.28 -17.36
CA GLU A 38 -15.07 -9.87 -18.51
C GLU A 38 -16.31 -10.66 -18.08
N ILE A 39 -16.17 -11.50 -17.04
CA ILE A 39 -17.28 -12.28 -16.46
C ILE A 39 -18.37 -11.36 -15.90
N GLU A 40 -17.97 -10.28 -15.22
CA GLU A 40 -18.89 -9.31 -14.61
C GLU A 40 -19.48 -8.31 -15.62
N GLY A 41 -19.10 -8.39 -16.91
CA GLY A 41 -19.57 -7.46 -17.95
C GLY A 41 -19.09 -6.02 -17.76
N LYS A 42 -18.00 -5.82 -17.03
CA LYS A 42 -17.44 -4.52 -16.61
C LYS A 42 -16.39 -4.01 -17.60
N HIS A 43 -16.75 -4.00 -18.89
CA HIS A 43 -15.85 -3.68 -19.99
C HIS A 43 -15.25 -2.26 -19.94
N GLU A 44 -15.94 -1.31 -19.30
CA GLU A 44 -15.45 0.07 -19.12
C GLU A 44 -14.09 0.11 -18.41
N PHE A 45 -13.89 -0.75 -17.40
CA PHE A 45 -12.65 -0.82 -16.64
C PHE A 45 -11.57 -1.65 -17.34
N MET A 46 -11.97 -2.59 -18.18
CA MET A 46 -11.07 -3.52 -18.88
C MET A 46 -10.09 -2.80 -19.82
N SER A 47 -10.52 -1.68 -20.40
CA SER A 47 -9.70 -0.82 -21.28
C SER A 47 -8.37 -0.41 -20.62
N ASN A 48 -8.39 -0.07 -19.32
CA ASN A 48 -7.21 0.30 -18.56
C ASN A 48 -6.23 -0.87 -18.38
N PHE A 49 -6.72 -2.10 -18.26
CA PHE A 49 -5.90 -3.30 -18.07
C PHE A 49 -5.38 -3.92 -19.38
N ILE A 50 -5.72 -3.31 -20.52
CA ILE A 50 -5.22 -3.66 -21.86
C ILE A 50 -4.24 -2.59 -22.36
N ASP A 51 -4.45 -1.32 -22.00
CA ASP A 51 -3.56 -0.23 -22.37
C ASP A 51 -2.18 -0.37 -21.69
N GLU A 52 -1.20 -0.78 -22.49
CA GLU A 52 0.19 -0.94 -22.05
C GLU A 52 0.77 0.35 -21.46
N THR A 53 0.38 1.51 -21.98
CA THR A 53 0.83 2.82 -21.46
C THR A 53 0.29 3.07 -20.06
N TRP A 54 -0.99 2.73 -19.82
CA TRP A 54 -1.60 2.85 -18.51
C TRP A 54 -0.92 1.90 -17.52
N ILE A 55 -0.72 0.63 -17.90
CA ILE A 55 -0.04 -0.36 -17.07
C ILE A 55 1.37 0.10 -16.70
N GLN A 56 2.15 0.60 -17.67
CA GLN A 56 3.50 1.11 -17.43
C GLN A 56 3.50 2.31 -16.46
N ARG A 57 2.54 3.23 -16.58
CA ARG A 57 2.42 4.37 -15.64
C ARG A 57 2.09 3.91 -14.22
N VAL A 58 1.19 2.93 -14.09
CA VAL A 58 0.82 2.37 -12.79
C VAL A 58 1.97 1.57 -12.18
N ALA A 59 2.73 0.83 -12.99
CA ALA A 59 3.96 0.16 -12.56
C ALA A 59 5.01 1.14 -12.06
N TYR A 60 5.28 2.20 -12.82
CA TYR A 60 6.20 3.25 -12.39
C TYR A 60 5.76 3.93 -11.09
N LEU A 61 4.46 4.18 -10.93
CA LEU A 61 3.91 4.71 -9.68
C LEU A 61 4.08 3.71 -8.52
N SER A 62 3.85 2.43 -8.77
CA SER A 62 4.06 1.36 -7.79
C SER A 62 5.51 1.33 -7.31
N ASP A 63 6.48 1.46 -8.22
CA ASP A 63 7.91 1.50 -7.88
C ASP A 63 8.24 2.70 -6.99
N ILE A 64 7.71 3.90 -7.30
CA ILE A 64 7.90 5.09 -6.45
C ILE A 64 7.31 4.86 -5.06
N LEU A 65 6.09 4.32 -4.98
CA LEU A 65 5.43 4.06 -3.70
C LEU A 65 6.19 3.02 -2.87
N ASP A 66 6.76 1.99 -3.51
CA ASP A 66 7.61 1.01 -2.85
C ASP A 66 8.91 1.63 -2.30
N GLN A 67 9.55 2.53 -3.04
CA GLN A 67 10.73 3.26 -2.54
C GLN A 67 10.38 4.17 -1.35
N LEU A 68 9.25 4.86 -1.42
CA LEU A 68 8.76 5.70 -0.31
C LEU A 68 8.43 4.85 0.92
N ASN A 69 7.84 3.67 0.74
CA ASN A 69 7.56 2.73 1.81
C ASN A 69 8.84 2.22 2.47
N LYS A 70 9.86 1.84 1.67
CA LYS A 70 11.18 1.44 2.18
C LYS A 70 11.85 2.56 2.96
N LEU A 71 11.80 3.79 2.46
CA LEU A 71 12.33 4.96 3.16
C LEU A 71 11.58 5.22 4.48
N ASN A 72 10.26 5.16 4.45
CA ASN A 72 9.43 5.35 5.64
C ASN A 72 9.73 4.29 6.72
N LEU A 73 9.90 3.02 6.33
CA LEU A 73 10.29 1.95 7.24
C LEU A 73 11.67 2.20 7.85
N LYS A 74 12.67 2.58 7.05
CA LYS A 74 14.01 2.92 7.57
C LYS A 74 13.98 4.06 8.58
N LEU A 75 13.25 5.13 8.27
CA LEU A 75 13.08 6.27 9.18
C LEU A 75 12.35 5.87 10.46
N GLN A 76 11.34 4.99 10.38
CA GLN A 76 10.66 4.45 11.56
C GLN A 76 11.59 3.57 12.40
N GLU A 77 12.42 2.73 11.78
CA GLU A 77 13.42 1.89 12.46
C GLU A 77 14.48 2.73 13.18
N GLU A 78 14.97 3.80 12.55
CA GLU A 78 15.94 4.73 13.14
C GLU A 78 15.35 5.49 14.34
N ASN A 79 14.10 5.96 14.24
CA ASN A 79 13.41 6.61 15.35
C ASN A 79 13.08 5.63 16.51
N GLN A 80 12.87 4.34 16.23
CA GLN A 80 12.62 3.33 17.27
C GLN A 80 13.86 2.98 18.11
N THR A 81 15.07 3.40 17.72
CA THR A 81 16.29 3.10 18.49
C THR A 81 16.46 3.91 19.77
N SER A 82 15.68 4.98 19.99
CA SER A 82 15.80 5.86 21.16
C SER A 82 14.75 5.66 22.26
N TYR A 83 13.71 4.85 22.03
CA TYR A 83 12.68 4.54 23.03
C TYR A 83 12.28 3.07 22.92
N GLU A 84 12.79 2.28 23.87
CA GLU A 84 12.41 0.91 24.24
C GLU A 84 11.46 0.15 23.29
N LYS A 85 12.04 -0.84 22.59
CA LYS A 85 11.45 -2.12 22.17
C LYS A 85 9.97 -2.33 22.54
N LYS A 86 9.06 -1.79 21.74
CA LYS A 86 7.74 -2.39 21.53
C LYS A 86 7.56 -2.65 20.04
N LYS A 87 7.60 -3.93 19.70
CA LYS A 87 7.51 -4.46 18.33
C LYS A 87 6.22 -3.95 17.66
N PRO A 88 6.28 -3.21 16.54
CA PRO A 88 5.10 -2.58 15.96
C PRO A 88 4.24 -3.55 15.13
N VAL A 89 4.77 -4.69 14.67
CA VAL A 89 4.03 -5.58 13.74
C VAL A 89 3.11 -6.57 14.44
N VAL A 90 3.41 -7.00 15.67
CA VAL A 90 2.62 -8.04 16.36
C VAL A 90 1.26 -7.50 16.86
N ILE A 91 1.16 -6.20 17.12
CA ILE A 91 -0.05 -5.60 17.70
C ILE A 91 -1.17 -5.41 16.66
N ILE A 92 -0.84 -5.13 15.38
CA ILE A 92 -1.86 -4.90 14.34
C ILE A 92 -2.66 -6.19 14.06
N TYR A 93 -2.01 -7.36 14.07
CA TYR A 93 -2.70 -8.65 13.96
C TYR A 93 -3.54 -9.00 15.20
N SER A 94 -3.16 -8.51 16.39
CA SER A 94 -3.84 -8.83 17.65
C SER A 94 -5.15 -8.06 17.85
N ILE A 95 -5.34 -6.95 17.13
CA ILE A 95 -6.52 -6.07 17.24
C ILE A 95 -7.58 -6.41 16.19
N TRP A 96 -7.25 -7.22 15.17
CA TRP A 96 -8.21 -7.63 14.13
C TRP A 96 -8.87 -9.00 14.39
N GLU A 97 -8.45 -9.73 15.43
CA GLU A 97 -9.06 -11.01 15.86
C GLU A 97 -9.81 -10.96 17.22
N LEU A 98 -10.12 -9.76 17.73
CA LEU A 98 -10.99 -9.57 18.91
C LEU A 98 -11.98 -8.41 18.72
#